data_AF-A0A2V6H2A7-F1
#
_entry.id   AF-A0A2V6H2A7-F1
#
_cell.length_a   1.000
_cell.length_b   1.000
_cell.length_c   1.000
_cell.angle_alpha   90.00
_cell.angle_beta   90.00
_cell.angle_gamma   90.00
#
_symmetry.space_group_name_H-M   'P 1'
#
loop_
_entity.id
_entity.type
_entity.pdbx_description
1 polymer ?
#
loop_
_entity_poly.entity_id
_entity_poly.type
_entity_poly.pdbx_seq_one_letter_code
_entity_poly.pdbx_strand_id
1 'polypeptide(L)'
;MMPMIEFLPIEDERVRNTIAAIERDLLVDGFVLRYRPQEENVDGLPGNEGVFLPCSFWFAICLNWLGRKEEAHGLFERLLALQNDLGLLSEEYDPREKRLLGNFPQAFTHVSLVAAAQFLEEKE
;
A
#
# COMPACT_ATOMS: atom_id res chain seq x y z
N MET A 1 -0.92 3.93 9.20
CA MET A 1 0.27 4.38 9.96
C MET A 1 0.07 4.43 11.47
N MET A 2 -1.08 4.85 12.01
CA MET A 2 -1.30 4.98 13.48
C MET A 2 -0.73 3.82 14.33
N PRO A 3 -0.98 2.53 14.02
CA PRO A 3 -0.39 1.42 14.79
C PRO A 3 1.10 1.21 14.55
N MET A 4 1.63 1.59 13.38
CA MET A 4 3.05 1.40 13.05
C MET A 4 3.98 2.31 13.84
N ILE A 5 3.47 3.46 14.28
CA ILE A 5 4.22 4.41 15.11
C ILE A 5 3.77 4.35 16.58
N GLU A 6 3.07 3.28 16.96
CA GLU A 6 2.57 3.04 18.33
C GLU A 6 1.66 4.15 18.88
N PHE A 7 1.02 4.93 18.00
CA PHE A 7 0.10 5.99 18.42
C PHE A 7 -1.23 5.44 18.94
N LEU A 8 -1.75 4.39 18.30
CA LEU A 8 -2.93 3.63 18.75
C LEU A 8 -2.72 2.14 18.44
N PRO A 9 -3.21 1.21 19.29
CA PRO A 9 -3.10 -0.22 19.03
C PRO A 9 -3.91 -0.65 17.80
N ILE A 10 -3.54 -1.76 17.16
CA ILE A 10 -4.21 -2.25 15.95
C ILE A 10 -5.68 -2.63 16.21
N GLU A 11 -6.00 -3.00 17.45
CA GLU A 11 -7.34 -3.36 17.91
C GLU A 11 -8.22 -2.15 18.19
N ASP A 12 -7.68 -0.93 18.24
CA ASP A 12 -8.47 0.29 18.48
C ASP A 12 -9.53 0.43 17.38
N GLU A 13 -10.78 0.68 17.79
CA GLU A 13 -11.92 0.77 16.89
C GLU A 13 -11.71 1.83 15.79
N ARG A 14 -11.05 2.95 16.11
CA ARG A 14 -10.75 4.00 15.12
C ARG A 14 -9.75 3.51 14.08
N VAL A 15 -8.75 2.73 14.50
CA VAL A 15 -7.77 2.14 13.59
C VAL A 15 -8.44 1.11 12.69
N ARG A 16 -9.23 0.19 13.26
CA ARG A 16 -9.96 -0.84 12.49
C ARG A 16 -10.93 -0.23 11.49
N ASN A 17 -11.71 0.76 11.91
CA ASN A 17 -12.64 1.47 11.03
C ASN A 17 -11.91 2.26 9.92
N THR A 18 -10.72 2.79 10.21
CA THR A 18 -9.88 3.45 9.20
C THR A 18 -9.38 2.45 8.16
N ILE A 19 -8.88 1.29 8.58
CA ILE A 19 -8.41 0.23 7.67
C ILE A 19 -9.58 -0.26 6.80
N ALA A 20 -10.75 -0.49 7.39
CA ALA A 20 -11.95 -0.88 6.64
C ALA A 20 -12.41 0.20 5.65
N ALA A 21 -12.28 1.48 6.00
CA ALA A 21 -12.58 2.58 5.08
C ALA A 21 -11.59 2.60 3.90
N ILE A 22 -10.27 2.48 4.16
CA ILE A 22 -9.25 2.40 3.11
C ILE A 22 -9.56 1.24 2.15
N GLU A 23 -9.88 0.07 2.69
CA GLU A 23 -10.22 -1.12 1.91
C GLU A 23 -11.43 -0.88 0.99
N ARG A 24 -12.50 -0.30 1.53
CA ARG A 24 -13.73 -0.01 0.79
C ARG A 24 -13.53 1.09 -0.27
N ASP A 25 -12.75 2.11 0.07
CA ASP A 25 -12.83 3.40 -0.59
C ASP A 25 -11.64 3.72 -1.50
N LEU A 26 -10.48 3.10 -1.25
CA LEU A 26 -9.21 3.44 -1.89
C LEU A 26 -8.57 2.24 -2.62
N LEU A 27 -9.15 1.03 -2.54
CA LEU A 27 -8.66 -0.08 -3.35
C LEU A 27 -9.10 0.05 -4.82
N VAL A 28 -8.12 -0.01 -5.72
CA VAL A 28 -8.30 -0.08 -7.16
C VAL A 28 -7.50 -1.27 -7.68
N ASP A 29 -8.20 -2.25 -8.26
CA ASP A 29 -7.63 -3.54 -8.66
C ASP A 29 -6.80 -4.18 -7.54
N GLY A 30 -7.22 -3.99 -6.28
CA GLY A 30 -6.56 -4.51 -5.08
C GLY A 30 -5.24 -3.83 -4.70
N PHE A 31 -4.93 -2.65 -5.24
CA PHE A 31 -3.87 -1.76 -4.76
C PHE A 31 -4.47 -0.49 -4.16
N VAL A 32 -3.75 0.14 -3.23
CA VAL A 32 -4.26 1.28 -2.45
C VAL A 32 -3.87 2.60 -3.11
N LEU A 33 -4.87 3.42 -3.44
CA LEU A 33 -4.70 4.83 -3.80
C LEU A 33 -4.27 5.66 -2.58
N ARG A 34 -3.56 6.75 -2.81
CA ARG A 34 -3.20 7.70 -1.75
C ARG A 34 -4.41 8.49 -1.26
N TYR A 35 -5.27 8.92 -2.18
CA TYR A 35 -6.58 9.53 -1.97
C TYR A 35 -7.43 9.28 -3.22
N ARG A 36 -8.70 9.73 -3.22
CA ARG A 36 -9.54 9.67 -4.42
C ARG A 36 -9.25 10.89 -5.31
N PRO A 37 -8.58 10.74 -6.47
CA PRO A 37 -8.21 11.89 -7.30
C PRO A 37 -9.41 12.53 -8.00
N GLN A 38 -10.58 11.89 -8.00
CA GLN A 38 -11.83 12.46 -8.54
C GLN A 38 -12.53 13.43 -7.59
N GLU A 39 -12.12 13.47 -6.32
CA GLU A 39 -12.64 14.47 -5.38
C GLU A 39 -11.99 15.83 -5.66
N GLU A 40 -12.77 16.92 -5.59
CA GLU A 40 -12.27 18.25 -5.93
C GLU A 40 -11.25 18.77 -4.90
N ASN A 41 -10.17 19.38 -5.38
CA ASN A 41 -9.16 20.09 -4.59
C ASN A 41 -8.54 19.27 -3.44
N VAL A 42 -8.31 17.98 -3.64
CA VAL A 42 -7.68 17.13 -2.61
C VAL A 42 -6.19 17.45 -2.44
N ASP A 43 -5.47 17.64 -3.55
CA ASP A 43 -4.01 17.87 -3.59
C ASP A 43 -3.61 19.11 -4.41
N GLY A 44 -4.57 19.74 -5.10
CA GLY A 44 -4.34 20.88 -5.99
C GLY A 44 -3.69 20.52 -7.34
N LEU A 45 -3.64 19.25 -7.72
CA LEU A 45 -3.11 18.79 -9.00
C LEU A 45 -4.23 18.37 -9.97
N PRO A 46 -4.08 18.64 -11.27
CA PRO A 46 -5.03 18.14 -12.27
C PRO A 46 -4.72 16.70 -12.68
N GLY A 47 -5.74 15.95 -13.10
CA GLY A 47 -5.59 14.65 -13.76
C GLY A 47 -5.99 13.46 -12.89
N ASN A 48 -5.47 12.28 -13.25
CA ASN A 48 -5.61 11.06 -12.47
C ASN A 48 -4.24 10.67 -11.89
N GLU A 49 -4.24 10.10 -10.69
CA GLU A 49 -3.05 9.57 -10.02
C GLU A 49 -2.96 8.04 -10.24
N GLY A 50 -1.74 7.50 -10.30
CA GLY A 50 -1.54 6.05 -10.18
C GLY A 50 -1.77 5.58 -8.74
N VAL A 51 -1.73 4.27 -8.51
CA VAL A 51 -1.72 3.74 -7.13
C VAL A 51 -0.34 3.97 -6.53
N PHE A 52 -0.29 4.63 -5.38
CA PHE A 52 0.95 4.91 -4.66
C PHE A 52 1.42 3.64 -3.92
N LEU A 53 2.45 2.98 -4.45
CA LEU A 53 2.86 1.64 -4.02
C LEU A 53 3.16 1.51 -2.52
N PRO A 54 3.81 2.50 -1.84
CA PRO A 54 4.00 2.45 -0.39
C PRO A 54 2.71 2.21 0.41
N CYS A 55 1.59 2.82 0.01
CA CYS A 55 0.31 2.64 0.70
C CYS A 55 -0.16 1.18 0.67
N SER A 56 0.12 0.47 -0.42
CA SER A 56 -0.25 -0.95 -0.55
C SER A 56 0.61 -1.84 0.34
N PHE A 57 1.93 -1.58 0.43
CA PHE A 57 2.79 -2.30 1.37
C PHE A 57 2.38 -2.07 2.82
N TRP A 58 2.08 -0.83 3.20
CA TRP A 58 1.58 -0.52 4.55
C TRP A 58 0.23 -1.16 4.84
N PHE A 59 -0.63 -1.27 3.84
CA PHE A 59 -1.91 -1.96 3.99
C PHE A 59 -1.71 -3.46 4.21
N ALA A 60 -0.76 -4.10 3.52
CA ALA A 60 -0.38 -5.49 3.79
C ALA A 60 0.09 -5.70 5.25
N ILE A 61 0.90 -4.77 5.80
CA ILE A 61 1.30 -4.81 7.21
C ILE A 61 0.07 -4.72 8.14
N CYS A 62 -0.85 -3.79 7.86
CA CYS A 62 -2.09 -3.65 8.62
C CYS A 62 -2.95 -4.93 8.58
N LEU A 63 -3.10 -5.56 7.40
CA LEU A 63 -3.83 -6.82 7.26
C LEU A 63 -3.18 -7.92 8.11
N ASN A 64 -1.86 -8.05 8.06
CA ASN A 64 -1.12 -9.02 8.86
C ASN A 64 -1.35 -8.82 10.36
N TRP A 65 -1.29 -7.58 10.85
CA TRP A 65 -1.54 -7.27 12.27
C TRP A 65 -2.99 -7.46 12.71
N LEU A 66 -3.95 -7.36 11.78
CA LEU A 66 -5.34 -7.74 12.03
C LEU A 66 -5.56 -9.27 12.01
N GLY A 67 -4.52 -10.07 11.81
CA GLY A 67 -4.59 -11.53 11.69
C GLY A 67 -5.08 -12.01 10.32
N ARG A 68 -5.26 -11.11 9.34
CA ARG A 68 -5.66 -11.41 7.95
C ARG A 68 -4.43 -11.78 7.13
N LYS A 69 -3.72 -12.82 7.57
CA LYS A 69 -2.39 -13.19 7.05
C LYS A 69 -2.41 -13.56 5.57
N GLU A 70 -3.35 -14.40 5.15
CA GLU A 70 -3.44 -14.87 3.76
C GLU A 70 -3.64 -13.70 2.79
N GLU A 71 -4.48 -12.73 3.19
CA GLU A 71 -4.73 -11.51 2.41
C GLU A 71 -3.50 -10.60 2.36
N ALA A 72 -2.78 -10.47 3.49
CA ALA A 72 -1.54 -9.71 3.56
C ALA A 72 -0.46 -10.29 2.63
N HIS A 73 -0.24 -11.61 2.69
CA HIS A 73 0.72 -12.30 1.84
C HIS A 73 0.33 -12.23 0.36
N GLY A 74 -0.96 -12.44 0.03
CA GLY A 74 -1.44 -12.33 -1.34
C GLY A 74 -1.25 -10.93 -1.93
N LEU A 75 -1.49 -9.87 -1.16
CA LEU A 75 -1.18 -8.50 -1.60
C LEU A 75 0.32 -8.27 -1.77
N PHE A 76 1.14 -8.76 -0.83
CA PHE A 76 2.58 -8.61 -0.88
C PHE A 76 3.19 -9.29 -2.12
N GLU A 77 2.79 -10.52 -2.44
CA GLU A 77 3.23 -11.23 -3.66
C GLU A 77 2.84 -10.49 -4.93
N ARG A 78 1.62 -9.92 -4.97
CA ARG A 78 1.17 -9.12 -6.11
C ARG A 78 1.98 -7.84 -6.28
N LEU A 79 2.46 -7.24 -5.20
CA LEU A 79 3.35 -6.07 -5.24
C LEU A 79 4.76 -6.44 -5.73
N LEU A 80 5.30 -7.58 -5.30
CA LEU A 80 6.59 -8.08 -5.79
C LEU A 80 6.55 -8.37 -7.29
N ALA A 81 5.42 -8.88 -7.80
CA ALA A 81 5.24 -9.13 -9.23
C ALA A 81 5.28 -7.86 -10.12
N LEU A 82 5.24 -6.66 -9.54
CA LEU A 82 5.36 -5.38 -10.28
C LEU A 82 6.82 -4.97 -10.51
N GLN A 83 7.78 -5.63 -9.85
CA GLN A 83 9.20 -5.34 -10.03
C GLN A 83 9.63 -5.57 -11.48
N ASN A 84 10.54 -4.76 -11.98
CA ASN A 84 11.19 -5.05 -13.25
C ASN A 84 12.21 -6.21 -13.11
N ASP A 85 12.90 -6.53 -14.19
CA ASP A 85 13.95 -7.56 -14.27
C ASP A 85 15.13 -7.34 -13.32
N LEU A 86 15.33 -6.11 -12.82
CA LEU A 86 16.33 -5.76 -11.82
C LEU A 86 15.79 -5.78 -10.38
N GLY A 87 14.52 -6.11 -10.17
CA GLY A 87 13.89 -6.08 -8.85
C GLY A 87 13.45 -4.68 -8.40
N LEU A 88 13.37 -3.70 -9.31
CA LEU A 88 13.11 -2.30 -8.98
C LEU A 88 11.63 -1.91 -9.15
N LEU A 89 11.15 -1.07 -8.24
CA LEU A 89 9.81 -0.46 -8.27
C LEU A 89 9.88 1.06 -8.44
N SER A 90 8.84 1.62 -9.06
CA SER A 90 8.59 3.07 -9.09
C SER A 90 7.81 3.54 -7.87
N GLU A 91 7.48 4.82 -7.87
CA GLU A 91 6.61 5.45 -6.87
C GLU A 91 5.15 5.01 -7.00
N GLU A 92 4.65 5.04 -8.21
CA GLU A 92 3.26 4.75 -8.54
C GLU A 92 3.16 3.60 -9.54
N TYR A 93 1.98 2.99 -9.64
CA TYR A 93 1.66 2.00 -10.65
C TYR A 93 0.32 2.32 -11.30
N ASP A 94 0.20 2.09 -12.60
CA ASP A 94 -1.07 2.15 -13.32
C ASP A 94 -1.68 0.75 -13.39
N PRO A 95 -2.75 0.43 -12.64
CA PRO A 95 -3.34 -0.90 -12.71
C PRO A 95 -4.09 -1.19 -14.02
N ARG A 96 -4.48 -0.14 -14.77
CA ARG A 96 -5.19 -0.28 -16.05
C ARG A 96 -4.21 -0.54 -17.18
N GLU A 97 -3.21 0.33 -17.31
CA GLU A 97 -2.19 0.23 -18.36
C GLU A 97 -1.04 -0.73 -17.99
N LYS A 98 -1.04 -1.23 -16.74
CA LYS A 98 -0.07 -2.18 -16.19
C LYS A 98 1.39 -1.73 -16.35
N ARG A 99 1.67 -0.50 -15.92
CA ARG A 99 3.01 0.11 -16.02
C ARG A 99 3.39 0.89 -14.78
N LEU A 100 4.69 0.89 -14.49
CA LEU A 100 5.31 1.72 -13.46
C LEU A 100 5.22 3.21 -13.85
N LEU A 101 4.93 4.06 -12.87
CA LEU A 101 4.72 5.51 -12.99
C LEU A 101 5.53 6.29 -11.96
N GLY A 102 5.78 7.56 -12.26
CA GLY A 102 6.43 8.49 -11.33
C GLY A 102 7.92 8.24 -11.17
N ASN A 103 8.46 8.57 -10.00
CA ASN A 103 9.88 8.45 -9.72
C ASN A 103 10.36 6.99 -9.82
N PHE A 104 11.52 6.76 -10.44
CA PHE A 104 12.08 5.42 -10.63
C PHE A 104 13.62 5.42 -10.61
N PRO A 105 14.26 4.51 -9.83
CA PRO A 105 13.66 3.67 -8.78
C PRO A 105 13.27 4.54 -7.58
N GLN A 106 12.11 4.27 -6.97
CA GLN A 106 11.67 5.06 -5.82
C GLN A 106 12.15 4.44 -4.52
N ALA A 107 13.10 5.10 -3.85
CA ALA A 107 13.67 4.61 -2.58
C ALA A 107 12.59 4.37 -1.52
N PHE A 108 11.58 5.24 -1.45
CA PHE A 108 10.51 5.14 -0.45
C PHE A 108 9.63 3.89 -0.64
N THR A 109 9.37 3.49 -1.88
CA THR A 109 8.69 2.23 -2.20
C THR A 109 9.50 1.02 -1.72
N HIS A 110 10.82 1.04 -1.94
CA HIS A 110 11.69 -0.07 -1.52
C HIS A 110 11.83 -0.16 0.01
N VAL A 111 11.87 0.98 0.72
CA VAL A 111 11.82 0.97 2.20
C VAL A 111 10.52 0.35 2.70
N SER A 112 9.39 0.66 2.06
CA SER A 112 8.09 0.07 2.41
C SER A 112 8.02 -1.42 2.10
N LEU A 113 8.64 -1.87 1.01
CA LEU A 113 8.81 -3.29 0.68
C LEU A 113 9.58 -4.03 1.78
N VAL A 114 10.76 -3.54 2.15
CA VAL A 114 11.60 -4.17 3.18
C VAL A 114 10.87 -4.23 4.52
N ALA A 115 10.19 -3.15 4.92
CA ALA A 115 9.38 -3.12 6.12
C ALA A 115 8.26 -4.16 6.08
N ALA A 116 7.52 -4.25 4.97
CA ALA A 116 6.47 -5.26 4.81
C ALA A 116 7.02 -6.69 4.90
N ALA A 117 8.13 -6.98 4.23
CA ALA A 117 8.79 -8.28 4.33
C ALA A 117 9.13 -8.66 5.77
N GLN A 118 9.69 -7.72 6.54
CA GLN A 118 10.03 -7.92 7.95
C GLN A 118 8.81 -8.18 8.84
N PHE A 119 7.69 -7.51 8.59
CA PHE A 119 6.48 -7.67 9.41
C PHE A 119 5.63 -8.88 9.03
N LEU A 120 5.73 -9.35 7.79
CA LEU A 120 5.04 -10.55 7.30
C LEU A 120 5.83 -11.83 7.57
N GLU A 121 7.12 -11.73 7.92
CA GLU A 121 7.93 -12.90 8.31
C GLU A 121 7.35 -13.56 9.58
N GLU A 122 7.03 -14.85 9.50
CA GLU A 122 6.66 -15.64 10.67
C GLU A 122 7.93 -15.91 11.49
N LYS A 123 7.95 -15.46 12.74
CA LYS A 123 9.04 -15.79 13.66
C LYS A 123 8.85 -17.21 14.18
N GLU A 124 9.76 -18.10 13.83
CA GLU A 124 9.90 -19.45 14.43
C GLU A 124 10.19 -19.38 15.94
#